data_AF-A0A7S1QJG6-F1
#
_entry.id   AF-A0A7S1QJG6-F1
#
_cell.length_a   1.000
_cell.length_b   1.000
_cell.length_c   1.000
_cell.angle_alpha   90.00
_cell.angle_beta   90.00
_cell.angle_gamma   90.00
#
_symmetry.space_group_name_H-M   'P 1'
#
loop_
_entity.id
_entity.type
_entity.pdbx_description
1 polymer ?
#
loop_
_entity_poly.entity_id
_entity_poly.type
_entity_poly.pdbx_seq_one_letter_code
_entity_poly.pdbx_strand_id
1 'polypeptide(L)'
;ASRVQVFVGEWDAETVSLYQAFNDAIADYAVANQRLGGPDFDPKRMTWVKPSFGWLLYRSGYGTKHGQNRLLKLKVPHAALASLLAKCTCVDTNKATQRGAAAKAAKATEDATSAGRVQWDPERDATCPDEKRKEPREMQRRRAIQIG
;
A
#
# COMPACT_ATOMS: atom_id res chain seq x y z
N ALA A 1 7.03 2.11 26.87
CA ALA A 1 7.87 2.50 25.73
C ALA A 1 6.99 2.61 24.49
N SER A 2 6.81 3.80 23.92
CA SER A 2 6.17 3.98 22.62
C SER A 2 6.99 3.19 21.60
N ARG A 3 6.48 2.02 21.18
CA ARG A 3 7.19 1.15 20.24
C ARG A 3 7.19 1.84 18.89
N VAL A 4 8.35 2.34 18.47
CA VAL A 4 8.56 2.78 17.08
C VAL A 4 8.23 1.60 16.18
N GLN A 5 7.30 1.80 15.24
CA GLN A 5 6.98 0.82 14.22
C GLN A 5 7.82 1.12 12.98
N VAL A 6 8.36 0.07 12.36
CA VAL A 6 9.28 0.18 11.22
C VAL A 6 8.73 -0.64 10.06
N PHE A 7 8.74 -0.06 8.87
CA PHE A 7 8.45 -0.77 7.61
C PHE A 7 9.67 -0.68 6.69
N VAL A 8 9.73 -1.56 5.70
CA VAL A 8 10.80 -1.59 4.70
C VAL A 8 10.26 -1.10 3.37
N GLY A 9 11.05 -0.28 2.70
CA GLY A 9 10.83 0.17 1.33
C GLY A 9 12.16 0.51 0.69
N GLU A 10 12.20 0.57 -0.64
CA GLU A 10 13.37 1.07 -1.36
C GLU A 10 13.42 2.60 -1.25
N TRP A 11 14.59 3.17 -0.97
CA TRP A 11 14.77 4.61 -0.82
C TRP A 11 16.18 5.05 -1.26
N ASP A 12 16.30 6.32 -1.61
CA ASP A 12 17.55 7.03 -1.87
C ASP A 12 17.59 8.34 -1.07
N ALA A 13 18.63 9.16 -1.26
CA ALA A 13 18.81 10.40 -0.48
C ALA A 13 17.61 11.37 -0.57
N GLU A 14 16.83 11.32 -1.65
CA GLU A 14 15.77 12.28 -1.94
C GLU A 14 14.38 11.67 -1.77
N THR A 15 14.23 10.37 -2.06
CA THR A 15 12.93 9.75 -2.26
C THR A 15 12.79 8.37 -1.63
N VAL A 16 11.54 8.01 -1.35
CA VAL A 16 11.10 6.64 -1.06
C VAL A 16 10.29 6.14 -2.26
N SER A 17 10.48 4.89 -2.61
CA SER A 17 9.70 4.21 -3.65
C SER A 17 8.41 3.66 -3.06
N LEU A 18 7.29 4.08 -3.65
CA LEU A 18 5.99 3.48 -3.43
C LEU A 18 5.54 2.79 -4.71
N TYR A 19 4.85 1.67 -4.59
CA TYR A 19 4.35 0.93 -5.73
C TYR A 19 2.83 0.92 -5.73
N GLN A 20 2.26 1.00 -6.94
CA GLN A 20 0.83 0.93 -7.17
C GLN A 20 0.53 0.16 -8.45
N ALA A 21 -0.58 -0.58 -8.46
CA ALA A 21 -1.03 -1.32 -9.62
C ALA A 21 -2.16 -0.57 -10.34
N PHE A 22 -2.06 -0.49 -11.66
CA PHE A 22 -2.98 0.21 -12.54
C PHE A 22 -3.37 -0.65 -13.75
N ASN A 23 -4.39 -0.20 -14.48
CA ASN A 23 -4.68 -0.68 -15.82
C ASN A 23 -3.70 -0.06 -16.84
N ASP A 24 -3.77 -0.51 -18.09
CA ASP A 24 -2.86 -0.06 -19.16
C ASP A 24 -3.02 1.43 -19.44
N ALA A 25 -4.25 1.94 -19.58
CA ALA A 25 -4.50 3.33 -19.91
C ALA A 25 -3.97 4.33 -18.87
N ILE A 26 -4.17 4.07 -17.57
CA ILE A 26 -3.62 4.92 -16.51
C ILE A 26 -2.09 4.81 -16.49
N ALA A 27 -1.54 3.61 -16.68
CA ALA A 27 -0.10 3.39 -16.66
C ALA A 27 0.60 4.10 -17.82
N ASP A 28 0.05 4.02 -19.02
CA ASP A 28 0.60 4.65 -20.21
C ASP A 28 0.54 6.18 -20.10
N TYR A 29 -0.58 6.72 -19.60
CA TYR A 29 -0.67 8.14 -19.30
C TYR A 29 0.40 8.57 -18.29
N ALA A 30 0.55 7.82 -17.19
CA ALA A 30 1.48 8.16 -16.13
C ALA A 30 2.94 8.13 -16.58
N VAL A 31 3.31 7.14 -17.39
CA VAL A 31 4.66 7.04 -17.97
C VAL A 31 4.90 8.16 -18.98
N ALA A 32 3.95 8.43 -19.88
CA ALA A 32 4.09 9.47 -20.89
C ALA A 32 4.18 10.89 -20.29
N ASN A 33 3.45 11.16 -19.20
CA ASN A 33 3.35 12.49 -18.61
C ASN A 33 4.18 12.65 -17.32
N GLN A 34 4.82 11.59 -16.85
CA GLN A 34 5.53 11.54 -15.56
C GLN A 34 4.68 12.01 -14.37
N ARG A 35 3.37 11.75 -14.42
CA ARG A 35 2.42 12.06 -13.33
C ARG A 35 1.17 11.20 -13.44
N LEU A 36 0.56 10.86 -12.31
CA LEU A 36 -0.75 10.22 -12.30
C LEU A 36 -1.83 11.18 -12.85
N GLY A 37 -2.78 10.65 -13.59
CA GLY A 37 -3.85 11.43 -14.22
C GLY A 37 -4.42 10.74 -15.45
N GLY A 38 -5.05 11.53 -16.31
CA GLY A 38 -5.71 11.05 -17.52
C GLY A 38 -7.19 10.73 -17.30
N PRO A 39 -7.92 10.43 -18.38
CA PRO A 39 -9.38 10.26 -18.35
C PRO A 39 -9.83 9.08 -17.49
N ASP A 40 -9.01 8.03 -17.40
CA ASP A 40 -9.33 6.81 -16.65
C ASP A 40 -8.88 6.86 -15.18
N PHE A 41 -8.18 7.92 -14.78
CA PHE A 41 -7.72 8.09 -13.40
C PHE A 41 -8.76 8.84 -12.56
N ASP A 42 -9.33 8.16 -11.58
CA ASP A 42 -10.24 8.76 -10.60
C ASP A 42 -9.51 9.11 -9.30
N PRO A 43 -9.24 10.40 -9.01
CA PRO A 43 -8.59 10.82 -7.77
C PRO A 43 -9.51 10.68 -6.54
N LYS A 44 -10.82 10.52 -6.71
CA LYS A 44 -11.78 10.34 -5.61
C LYS A 44 -11.85 8.88 -5.16
N ARG A 45 -11.49 7.95 -6.05
CA ARG A 45 -11.39 6.55 -5.69
C ARG A 45 -10.22 6.38 -4.74
N MET A 46 -10.49 5.79 -3.57
CA MET A 46 -9.43 5.42 -2.66
C MET A 46 -8.50 4.39 -3.32
N THR A 47 -7.23 4.71 -3.41
CA THR A 47 -6.23 3.85 -4.04
C THR A 47 -5.11 3.56 -3.07
N TRP A 48 -4.69 2.29 -3.02
CA TRP A 48 -3.65 1.86 -2.09
C TRP A 48 -2.28 1.91 -2.74
N VAL A 49 -1.32 2.56 -2.09
CA VAL A 49 0.12 2.51 -2.42
C VAL A 49 0.86 1.66 -1.39
N LYS A 50 1.97 1.03 -1.80
CA LYS A 50 2.72 0.07 -0.97
C LYS A 50 4.22 0.32 -1.10
N PRO A 51 4.97 0.52 -0.02
CA PRO A 51 6.44 0.56 -0.08
C PRO A 51 7.07 -0.80 -0.44
N SER A 52 6.36 -1.91 -0.17
CA SER A 52 6.83 -3.26 -0.52
C SER A 52 6.38 -3.67 -1.92
N PHE A 53 7.35 -3.98 -2.78
CA PHE A 53 7.10 -4.55 -4.10
C PHE A 53 6.54 -5.97 -4.05
N GLY A 54 7.07 -6.82 -3.16
CA GLY A 54 6.56 -8.18 -2.96
C GLY A 54 5.10 -8.18 -2.51
N TRP A 55 4.74 -7.28 -1.59
CA TRP A 55 3.36 -7.11 -1.16
C TRP A 55 2.46 -6.61 -2.31
N LEU A 56 2.95 -5.68 -3.14
CA LEU A 56 2.21 -5.24 -4.31
C LEU A 56 1.98 -6.39 -5.31
N LEU A 57 3.03 -7.14 -5.67
CA LEU A 57 2.94 -8.30 -6.58
C LEU A 57 1.89 -9.29 -6.10
N TYR A 58 1.95 -9.69 -4.83
CA TYR A 58 0.95 -10.59 -4.27
C TYR A 58 -0.47 -10.02 -4.36
N ARG A 59 -0.65 -8.73 -4.06
CA ARG A 59 -1.96 -8.08 -4.07
C ARG A 59 -2.52 -7.85 -5.47
N SER A 60 -1.69 -7.61 -6.47
CA SER A 60 -2.09 -7.50 -7.88
C SER A 60 -2.24 -8.86 -8.57
N GLY A 61 -1.95 -9.97 -7.88
CA GLY A 61 -1.90 -11.28 -8.52
C GLY A 61 -0.80 -11.34 -9.59
N TYR A 62 0.34 -10.71 -9.33
CA TYR A 62 1.51 -10.70 -10.24
C TYR A 62 1.18 -10.04 -11.58
N GLY A 63 0.33 -9.01 -11.55
CA GLY A 63 -0.10 -8.30 -12.76
C GLY A 63 -1.18 -9.01 -13.56
N THR A 64 -1.84 -10.03 -13.01
CA THR A 64 -2.90 -10.77 -13.73
C THR A 64 -4.32 -10.37 -13.33
N LYS A 65 -4.49 -9.59 -12.24
CA LYS A 65 -5.81 -9.14 -11.82
C LYS A 65 -6.29 -8.00 -12.71
N HIS A 66 -7.52 -8.13 -13.20
CA HIS A 66 -8.21 -7.08 -13.95
C HIS A 66 -8.07 -5.70 -13.30
N GLY A 67 -7.59 -4.72 -14.07
CA GLY A 67 -7.37 -3.35 -13.63
C GLY A 67 -6.10 -3.13 -12.79
N GLN A 68 -5.24 -4.14 -12.65
CA GLN A 68 -3.99 -4.12 -11.88
C GLN A 68 -2.85 -4.81 -12.64
N ASN A 69 -2.86 -4.69 -13.97
CA ASN A 69 -1.94 -5.40 -14.86
C ASN A 69 -0.56 -4.74 -14.95
N ARG A 70 -0.46 -3.46 -14.61
CA ARG A 70 0.76 -2.65 -14.71
C ARG A 70 1.16 -2.17 -13.32
N LEU A 71 2.38 -2.49 -12.88
CA LEU A 71 2.88 -2.08 -11.57
C LEU A 71 3.84 -0.91 -11.76
N LEU A 72 3.46 0.26 -11.28
CA LEU A 72 4.29 1.46 -11.35
C LEU A 72 5.09 1.64 -10.06
N LYS A 73 6.35 2.07 -10.22
CA LYS A 73 7.21 2.55 -9.14
C LYS A 73 7.15 4.08 -9.12
N LEU A 74 6.65 4.63 -8.03
CA LEU A 74 6.50 6.06 -7.79
C LEU A 74 7.62 6.50 -6.82
N LYS A 75 8.49 7.40 -7.27
CA LYS A 75 9.45 8.04 -6.38
C LYS A 75 8.79 9.23 -5.69
N VAL A 76 8.72 9.20 -4.37
CA VAL A 76 8.06 10.22 -3.56
C VAL A 76 9.08 10.85 -2.61
N PRO A 77 9.20 12.19 -2.55
CA PRO A 77 10.10 12.84 -1.61
C PRO A 77 9.84 12.40 -0.16
N HIS A 78 10.90 12.23 0.64
CA HIS A 78 10.78 11.84 2.05
C HIS A 78 9.78 12.72 2.83
N ALA A 79 9.87 14.05 2.64
CA ALA A 79 8.99 15.01 3.29
C ALA A 79 7.52 14.86 2.86
N ALA A 80 7.27 14.51 1.58
CA ALA A 80 5.91 14.29 1.08
C ALA A 80 5.30 13.01 1.68
N LEU A 81 6.07 11.93 1.77
CA LEU A 81 5.62 10.71 2.44
C LEU A 81 5.37 10.94 3.93
N ALA A 82 6.25 11.67 4.63
CA ALA A 82 6.06 12.01 6.03
C ALA A 82 4.78 12.83 6.25
N SER A 83 4.55 13.85 5.40
CA SER A 83 3.33 14.67 5.44
C SER A 83 2.06 13.86 5.15
N LEU A 84 2.14 12.89 4.22
CA LEU A 84 1.04 11.96 3.96
C LEU A 84 0.74 11.10 5.18
N LEU A 85 1.75 10.42 5.72
CA LEU A 85 1.61 9.52 6.88
C LEU A 85 1.11 10.25 8.12
N ALA A 86 1.51 11.50 8.35
CA ALA A 86 1.05 12.32 9.47
C ALA A 86 -0.47 12.61 9.42
N LYS A 87 -1.09 12.49 8.25
CA LYS A 87 -2.54 12.67 8.07
C LYS A 87 -3.32 11.35 8.09
N CYS A 88 -2.61 10.22 8.15
CA CYS A 88 -3.21 8.91 8.12
C CYS A 88 -3.40 8.33 9.53
N THR A 89 -4.48 7.59 9.73
CA THR A 89 -4.68 6.79 10.95
C THR A 89 -4.24 5.35 10.72
N CYS A 90 -3.58 4.74 11.71
CA CYS A 90 -3.25 3.31 11.65
C CYS A 90 -4.49 2.46 11.96
N VAL A 91 -4.93 1.66 10.99
CA VAL A 91 -6.10 0.79 11.13
C VAL A 91 -5.67 -0.56 11.67
N ASP A 92 -6.25 -0.94 12.82
CA ASP A 92 -6.15 -2.29 13.35
C ASP A 92 -7.14 -3.23 12.63
N THR A 93 -6.60 -4.21 11.92
CA THR A 93 -7.38 -5.23 11.19
C THR A 93 -7.55 -6.53 11.96
N ASN A 94 -7.06 -6.60 13.21
CA ASN A 94 -7.23 -7.79 14.03
C ASN A 94 -8.70 -7.95 14.45
N LYS A 95 -9.32 -9.03 14.00
CA LYS A 95 -10.74 -9.33 14.31
C LYS A 95 -10.99 -9.51 15.81
N ALA A 96 -9.98 -9.87 16.60
CA ALA A 96 -10.12 -10.05 18.04
C ALA A 96 -10.22 -8.71 18.78
N THR A 97 -9.48 -7.68 18.34
CA THR A 97 -9.47 -6.34 18.93
C THR A 97 -10.64 -5.48 18.43
N GLN A 98 -11.19 -5.80 17.26
CA GLN A 98 -12.30 -5.10 16.62
C GLN A 98 -13.71 -5.58 17.11
N ARG A 99 -13.79 -6.29 18.23
CA ARG A 99 -15.06 -6.81 18.77
C ARG A 99 -15.71 -5.83 19.75
N GLY A 100 -17.02 -5.63 19.60
CA GLY A 100 -17.86 -4.84 20.52
C GLY A 100 -18.26 -3.46 20.00
N ALA A 101 -19.28 -2.86 20.61
CA ALA A 101 -19.84 -1.57 20.19
C ALA A 101 -18.84 -0.42 20.35
N ALA A 102 -18.00 -0.44 21.39
CA ALA A 102 -16.98 0.58 21.64
C ALA A 102 -15.89 0.59 20.55
N ALA A 103 -15.41 -0.59 20.11
CA ALA A 103 -14.43 -0.69 19.02
C ALA A 103 -15.01 -0.18 17.68
N LYS A 104 -16.29 -0.45 17.42
CA LYS A 104 -16.99 0.07 16.24
C LYS A 104 -17.16 1.60 16.28
N ALA A 105 -17.48 2.16 17.44
CA ALA A 105 -17.61 3.61 17.62
C ALA A 105 -16.27 4.33 17.45
N ALA A 106 -15.20 3.81 18.07
CA ALA A 106 -13.84 4.35 17.91
C ALA A 106 -13.40 4.35 16.44
N LYS A 107 -13.62 3.23 15.73
CA LYS A 107 -13.33 3.12 14.30
C LYS A 107 -14.12 4.13 13.45
N ALA A 108 -15.41 4.33 13.74
CA ALA A 108 -16.24 5.29 13.01
C ALA A 108 -15.76 6.74 13.21
N THR A 109 -15.28 7.08 14.40
CA THR A 109 -14.69 8.40 14.69
C THR A 109 -13.34 8.58 13.99
N GLU A 110 -12.48 7.55 13.97
CA GLU A 110 -11.21 7.58 13.24
C GLU A 110 -11.41 7.71 11.72
N ASP A 111 -12.34 6.93 11.16
CA ASP A 111 -12.67 6.99 9.73
C ASP A 111 -13.24 8.37 9.33
N ALA A 112 -13.98 9.04 10.23
CA ALA A 112 -14.54 10.37 9.99
C ALA A 112 -13.54 11.52 10.10
N THR A 113 -12.40 11.32 10.77
CA THR A 113 -11.42 12.38 11.06
C THR A 113 -10.12 12.24 10.28
N SER A 114 -9.80 11.04 9.77
CA SER A 114 -8.58 10.78 9.01
C SER A 114 -8.71 11.18 7.54
N ALA A 115 -7.64 11.75 6.98
CA ALA A 115 -7.57 12.04 5.53
C ALA A 115 -7.08 10.82 4.72
N GLY A 116 -6.70 9.73 5.41
CA GLY A 116 -6.21 8.49 4.85
C GLY A 116 -5.91 7.48 5.95
N ARG A 117 -5.46 6.29 5.56
CA ARG A 117 -5.20 5.19 6.49
C ARG A 117 -3.96 4.39 6.15
N VAL A 118 -3.33 3.86 7.21
CA VAL A 118 -2.24 2.89 7.11
C VAL A 118 -2.70 1.56 7.66
N GLN A 119 -2.52 0.50 6.90
CA GLN A 119 -2.77 -0.87 7.34
C GLN A 119 -1.48 -1.68 7.31
N TRP A 120 -1.22 -2.40 8.40
CA TRP A 120 -0.16 -3.39 8.47
C TRP A 120 -0.63 -4.73 7.92
N ASP A 121 0.13 -5.32 7.01
CA ASP A 121 -0.12 -6.62 6.41
C ASP A 121 1.12 -7.53 6.53
N PRO A 122 1.00 -8.85 6.34
CA PRO A 122 2.17 -9.72 6.29
C PRO A 122 2.97 -9.44 5.02
N GLU A 123 4.30 -9.37 5.14
CA GLU A 123 5.17 -9.15 3.98
C GLU A 123 5.23 -10.38 3.05
N ARG A 124 5.65 -10.17 1.81
CA ARG A 124 5.89 -11.21 0.81
C ARG A 124 7.28 -11.10 0.21
N ASP A 125 7.91 -12.25 0.02
CA ASP A 125 9.10 -12.34 -0.81
C ASP A 125 8.71 -12.25 -2.29
N ALA A 126 9.44 -11.44 -3.06
CA ALA A 126 9.20 -11.27 -4.49
C ALA A 126 9.83 -12.39 -5.35
N THR A 127 10.71 -13.21 -4.77
CA THR A 127 11.55 -14.19 -5.46
C THR A 127 11.37 -15.62 -4.94
N CYS A 128 11.07 -15.79 -3.65
CA CYS A 128 10.92 -17.11 -3.04
C CYS A 128 9.49 -17.66 -3.19
N PRO A 129 9.30 -18.86 -3.76
CA PRO A 129 7.99 -19.48 -3.88
C PRO A 129 7.43 -19.93 -2.52
N ASP A 130 6.10 -19.91 -2.40
CA ASP A 130 5.43 -20.58 -1.27
C ASP A 130 5.49 -22.11 -1.48
N GLU A 131 5.63 -22.88 -0.40
CA GLU A 131 5.60 -24.34 -0.38
C GLU A 131 4.43 -24.94 -1.18
N LYS A 132 3.29 -24.26 -1.25
CA LYS A 132 2.06 -24.78 -1.89
C LYS A 132 1.89 -24.39 -3.36
N ARG A 133 2.46 -23.27 -3.78
CA ARG A 133 2.26 -22.71 -5.13
C ARG A 133 3.61 -22.20 -5.61
N LYS A 134 4.12 -22.78 -6.70
CA LYS A 134 5.43 -22.50 -7.31
C LYS A 134 5.65 -21.04 -7.79
N GLU A 135 4.78 -20.11 -7.41
CA GLU A 135 4.88 -18.69 -7.70
C GLU A 135 5.53 -17.97 -6.51
N PRO A 136 6.46 -17.01 -6.71
CA PRO A 136 7.17 -16.27 -5.65
C PRO A 136 6.24 -15.56 -4.67
N ARG A 137 5.84 -16.19 -3.57
CA ARG A 137 4.73 -15.78 -2.68
C ARG A 137 5.02 -16.00 -1.20
N GLU A 138 6.24 -16.36 -0.83
CA GLU A 138 6.55 -16.72 0.55
C GLU A 138 6.14 -15.61 1.51
N MET A 139 5.31 -15.96 2.51
CA MET A 139 4.90 -15.04 3.56
C MET A 139 6.01 -14.90 4.58
N GLN A 140 6.47 -13.68 4.80
CA GLN A 140 7.55 -13.41 5.74
C GLN A 140 7.01 -13.05 7.13
N ARG A 141 7.84 -13.24 8.16
CA ARG A 141 7.51 -12.85 9.55
C ARG A 141 7.42 -11.34 9.75
N ARG A 142 8.15 -10.56 8.94
CA ARG A 142 8.07 -9.09 8.97
C ARG A 142 6.75 -8.61 8.39
N ARG A 143 6.41 -7.36 8.70
CA ARG A 143 5.17 -6.72 8.25
C ARG A 143 5.48 -5.69 7.16
N ALA A 144 4.56 -5.58 6.21
CA ALA A 144 4.52 -4.49 5.24
C ALA A 144 3.38 -3.53 5.60
N ILE A 145 3.39 -2.35 5.00
CA ILE A 145 2.25 -1.42 5.08
C ILE A 145 1.60 -1.23 3.71
N GLN A 146 0.33 -0.87 3.74
CA GLN A 146 -0.35 -0.22 2.64
C GLN A 146 -0.97 1.08 3.13
N ILE A 147 -0.87 2.12 2.31
CA ILE A 147 -1.32 3.49 2.59
C ILE A 147 -2.43 3.80 1.59
N GLY A 148 -3.57 4.31 2.04
CA GLY A 148 -4.72 4.63 1.20
C GLY A 148 -5.51 5.83 1.70
#